data_AF-A0A559V6W6-F1
#
_entry.id   AF-A0A559V6W6-F1
#
_cell.length_a   1.000
_cell.length_b   1.000
_cell.length_c   1.000
_cell.angle_alpha   90.00
_cell.angle_beta   90.00
_cell.angle_gamma   90.00
#
_symmetry.space_group_name_H-M   'P 1'
#
loop_
_entity.id
_entity.type
_entity.pdbx_description
1 polymer ?
#
loop_
_entity_poly.entity_id
_entity_poly.type
_entity_poly.pdbx_seq_one_letter_code
_entity_poly.pdbx_strand_id
1 'polypeptide(L)'
;MADSASPAAAELDTLLASVAQAAERHGWTAVTEAAAALPQPDDRTVLLCASPKADASALAEWLRSCLEGQEPLSASLEDLHTDPAPALRANRVVLALGCAELLGPEAAEAAAALAARPPDTVVVVLTGAEALTGDGDLDLVARRIWRLLYAGPDEQWAGGDLIDHQCLLWAAAEAPEHLRERLARDAAALETRMAVKVATPAGLQVYRIAHLLDLASDLIAEQTPARPVDPARRRTAQGAAARTALTDGRRELLRTLDAESSAAEREVAAALRMLEQDLQRDVKRFLERHREELSEPARVRSLVGSCVDQGIQRWAATTGPGLRARAARIDFAVCELIHRLDEALRGCGATPECLGAVPTVSLDGALMASTNSSAGPVAPGRSPGMAAEVVVGGVLGAAAGAVLTSGLGTVLGAGVGAAAGGMLRHVQAEQQLVRATAYGQDAVRKRVAGLTQLVPGAVRREVGALRRTVEQTLDRAGRELDALCPPQERGEDMPEAGHTAGPGVTVEATAELDALRRRLAAIRI
;
A
#
# COMPACT_ATOMS: atom_id res chain seq x y z
N MET A 1 6.65 -4.26 -48.63
CA MET A 1 5.20 -4.31 -48.91
C MET A 1 4.62 -2.96 -48.51
N ALA A 2 3.77 -2.39 -49.35
CA ALA A 2 3.40 -0.97 -49.37
C ALA A 2 2.87 -0.43 -48.03
N ASP A 3 3.37 0.76 -47.66
CA ASP A 3 2.83 1.64 -46.63
C ASP A 3 1.36 1.90 -46.89
N SER A 4 0.50 1.25 -46.12
CA SER A 4 -0.86 1.74 -45.90
C SER A 4 -0.83 2.44 -44.56
N ALA A 5 -0.47 3.72 -44.56
CA ALA A 5 -0.81 4.59 -43.43
C ALA A 5 -2.31 4.43 -43.19
N SER A 6 -2.68 3.95 -42.00
CA SER A 6 -4.08 3.83 -41.61
C SER A 6 -4.75 5.19 -41.83
N PRO A 7 -6.00 5.25 -42.34
CA PRO A 7 -6.72 6.52 -42.51
C PRO A 7 -6.73 7.36 -41.22
N ALA A 8 -6.69 6.73 -40.04
CA ALA A 8 -6.56 7.39 -38.74
C ALA A 8 -5.20 8.09 -38.54
N ALA A 9 -4.08 7.51 -39.00
CA ALA A 9 -2.75 8.12 -38.87
C ALA A 9 -2.64 9.40 -39.72
N ALA A 10 -3.12 9.36 -40.96
CA ALA A 10 -3.16 10.55 -41.82
C ALA A 10 -4.09 11.65 -41.26
N GLU A 11 -5.20 11.27 -40.62
CA GLU A 11 -6.10 12.21 -39.96
C GLU A 11 -5.45 12.87 -38.73
N LEU A 12 -4.66 12.11 -37.96
CA LEU A 12 -3.90 12.62 -36.82
C LEU A 12 -2.76 13.56 -37.25
N ASP A 13 -2.03 13.25 -38.33
CA ASP A 13 -1.05 14.16 -38.93
C ASP A 13 -1.71 15.49 -39.33
N THR A 14 -2.86 15.41 -39.98
CA THR A 14 -3.63 16.59 -40.40
C THR A 14 -4.12 17.40 -39.19
N LEU A 15 -4.53 16.72 -38.11
CA LEU A 15 -4.95 17.37 -36.88
C LEU A 15 -3.78 18.06 -36.19
N LEU A 16 -2.61 17.42 -36.08
CA LEU A 16 -1.40 18.02 -35.52
C LEU A 16 -1.00 19.29 -36.28
N ALA A 17 -1.03 19.26 -37.62
CA ALA A 17 -0.80 20.44 -38.45
C ALA A 17 -1.84 21.55 -38.19
N SER A 18 -3.12 21.18 -37.98
CA SER A 18 -4.18 22.12 -37.64
C SER A 18 -3.96 22.78 -36.26
N VAL A 19 -3.47 22.03 -35.27
CA VAL A 19 -3.11 22.55 -33.94
C VAL A 19 -1.95 23.52 -34.04
N ALA A 20 -0.88 23.18 -34.77
CA ALA A 20 0.26 24.06 -34.99
C ALA A 20 -0.15 25.37 -35.68
N GLN A 21 -1.00 25.29 -36.72
CA GLN A 21 -1.51 26.48 -37.42
C GLN A 21 -2.43 27.33 -36.54
N ALA A 22 -3.21 26.72 -35.65
CA ALA A 22 -4.01 27.46 -34.67
C ALA A 22 -3.11 28.18 -33.65
N ALA A 23 -2.07 27.50 -33.15
CA ALA A 23 -1.09 28.07 -32.25
C ALA A 23 -0.37 29.29 -32.85
N GLU A 24 0.05 29.21 -34.11
CA GLU A 24 0.65 30.33 -34.83
C GLU A 24 -0.31 31.52 -34.98
N ARG A 25 -1.58 31.28 -35.34
CA ARG A 25 -2.59 32.34 -35.50
C ARG A 25 -2.92 33.06 -34.20
N HIS A 26 -2.99 32.32 -33.09
CA HIS A 26 -3.34 32.85 -31.76
C HIS A 26 -2.12 33.27 -30.94
N GLY A 27 -0.90 33.08 -31.45
CA GLY A 27 0.34 33.45 -30.75
C GLY A 27 0.68 32.57 -29.55
N TRP A 28 0.27 31.30 -29.54
CA TRP A 28 0.61 30.33 -28.51
C TRP A 28 2.03 29.78 -28.71
N THR A 29 3.04 30.61 -28.45
CA THR A 29 4.44 30.32 -28.77
C THR A 29 4.93 29.00 -28.17
N ALA A 30 4.57 28.69 -26.93
CA ALA A 30 4.97 27.43 -26.29
C ALA A 30 4.36 26.19 -26.98
N VAL A 31 3.14 26.30 -27.52
CA VAL A 31 2.51 25.20 -28.30
C VAL A 31 3.19 25.05 -29.65
N THR A 32 3.52 26.15 -30.33
CA THR A 32 4.27 26.12 -31.60
C THR A 32 5.65 25.51 -31.41
N GLU A 33 6.39 25.91 -30.37
CA GLU A 33 7.71 25.35 -30.04
C GLU A 33 7.61 23.87 -29.67
N ALA A 34 6.62 23.48 -28.86
CA ALA A 34 6.41 22.08 -28.50
C ALA A 34 6.05 21.21 -29.70
N ALA A 35 5.20 21.69 -30.61
CA ALA A 35 4.83 20.99 -31.84
C ALA A 35 6.02 20.84 -32.79
N ALA A 36 6.84 21.89 -32.94
CA ALA A 36 8.03 21.86 -33.79
C ALA A 36 9.13 20.94 -33.24
N ALA A 37 9.17 20.73 -31.93
CA ALA A 37 10.13 19.85 -31.28
C ALA A 37 9.74 18.35 -31.32
N LEU A 38 8.56 18.00 -31.86
CA LEU A 38 8.15 16.60 -31.98
C LEU A 38 9.01 15.87 -33.03
N PRO A 39 9.40 14.61 -32.76
CA PRO A 39 10.23 13.83 -33.66
C PRO A 39 9.48 13.48 -34.94
N GLN A 40 10.22 13.28 -36.03
CA GLN A 40 9.64 12.73 -37.25
C GLN A 40 9.15 11.29 -37.01
N PRO A 41 8.17 10.80 -37.80
CA PRO A 41 7.61 9.45 -37.62
C PRO A 41 8.65 8.32 -37.63
N ASP A 42 9.74 8.49 -38.39
CA ASP A 42 10.85 7.53 -38.54
C ASP A 42 12.05 7.82 -37.64
N ASP A 43 11.94 8.79 -36.73
CA ASP A 43 13.03 9.16 -35.82
C ASP A 43 13.34 8.03 -34.84
N ARG A 44 14.64 7.73 -34.71
CA ARG A 44 15.19 6.69 -33.83
C ARG A 44 15.49 7.20 -32.42
N THR A 45 15.13 8.43 -32.10
CA THR A 45 15.32 9.03 -30.78
C THR A 45 14.75 8.16 -29.66
N VAL A 46 15.63 7.76 -28.75
CA VAL A 46 15.32 7.03 -27.52
C VAL A 46 15.54 7.95 -26.33
N LEU A 47 14.57 7.97 -25.42
CA LEU A 47 14.72 8.57 -24.11
C LEU A 47 14.98 7.47 -23.08
N LEU A 48 16.08 7.58 -22.34
CA LEU A 48 16.37 6.80 -21.16
C LEU A 48 15.88 7.58 -19.93
N CYS A 49 14.86 7.06 -19.26
CA CYS A 49 14.33 7.62 -18.01
C CYS A 49 14.80 6.74 -16.86
N ALA A 50 15.68 7.23 -16.00
CA ALA A 50 16.14 6.48 -14.85
C ALA A 50 15.51 7.02 -13.56
N SER A 51 15.13 6.12 -12.66
CA SER A 51 14.85 6.49 -11.28
C SER A 51 16.13 6.93 -10.56
N PRO A 52 16.03 7.78 -9.52
CA PRO A 52 17.21 8.38 -8.87
C PRO A 52 18.22 7.38 -8.32
N LYS A 53 17.77 6.16 -7.94
CA LYS A 53 18.66 5.11 -7.41
C LYS A 53 18.90 3.96 -8.41
N ALA A 54 18.37 4.03 -9.63
CA ALA A 54 18.74 3.08 -10.67
C ALA A 54 20.11 3.44 -11.23
N ASP A 55 21.08 2.53 -11.09
CA ASP A 55 22.29 2.62 -11.91
C ASP A 55 21.96 2.20 -13.33
N ALA A 56 21.77 3.20 -14.20
CA ALA A 56 21.49 3.01 -15.62
C ALA A 56 22.74 3.17 -16.49
N SER A 57 23.94 3.31 -15.91
CA SER A 57 25.17 3.66 -16.65
C SER A 57 25.54 2.59 -17.68
N ALA A 58 25.54 1.32 -17.27
CA ALA A 58 25.84 0.19 -18.16
C ALA A 58 24.77 0.02 -19.25
N LEU A 59 23.50 0.28 -18.91
CA LEU A 59 22.39 0.24 -19.86
C LEU A 59 22.50 1.39 -20.88
N ALA A 60 22.87 2.59 -20.45
CA ALA A 60 23.09 3.74 -21.32
C ALA A 60 24.26 3.50 -22.30
N GLU A 61 25.36 2.92 -21.83
CA GLU A 61 26.50 2.54 -22.68
C GLU A 61 26.08 1.52 -23.74
N TRP A 62 25.32 0.50 -23.33
CA TRP A 62 24.79 -0.49 -24.25
C TRP A 62 23.84 0.12 -25.28
N LEU A 63 22.92 0.99 -24.87
CA LEU A 63 22.02 1.72 -25.77
C LEU A 63 22.81 2.54 -26.80
N ARG A 64 23.87 3.24 -26.38
CA ARG A 64 24.73 4.00 -27.29
C ARG A 64 25.36 3.11 -28.37
N SER A 65 25.75 1.90 -28.02
CA SER A 65 26.28 0.91 -28.98
C SER A 65 25.21 0.43 -29.97
N CYS A 66 23.98 0.23 -29.50
CA CYS A 66 22.84 -0.18 -30.35
C CYS A 66 22.34 0.93 -31.26
N LEU A 67 22.45 2.19 -30.84
CA LEU A 67 22.01 3.37 -31.59
C LEU A 67 23.12 3.92 -32.51
N GLU A 68 24.09 3.08 -32.90
CA GLU A 68 25.18 3.43 -33.81
C GLU A 68 25.96 4.69 -33.38
N GLY A 69 26.11 4.90 -32.06
CA GLY A 69 26.83 6.03 -31.49
C GLY A 69 25.97 7.28 -31.21
N GLN A 70 24.67 7.27 -31.52
CA GLN A 70 23.77 8.34 -31.08
C GLN A 70 23.58 8.27 -29.56
N GLU A 71 23.70 9.42 -28.90
CA GLU A 71 23.48 9.50 -27.46
C GLU A 71 21.97 9.49 -27.17
N PRO A 72 21.48 8.56 -26.33
CA PRO A 72 20.08 8.60 -25.91
C PRO A 72 19.81 9.87 -25.13
N LEU A 73 18.63 10.46 -25.31
CA LEU A 73 18.17 11.52 -24.42
C LEU A 73 18.07 10.94 -23.00
N SER A 74 18.33 11.77 -21.99
CA SER A 74 18.24 11.36 -20.58
C SER A 74 17.39 12.36 -19.81
N ALA A 75 16.50 11.85 -18.96
CA ALA A 75 15.71 12.64 -18.03
C ALA A 75 15.47 11.83 -16.76
N SER A 76 15.41 12.50 -15.60
CA SER A 76 14.98 11.84 -14.37
C SER A 76 13.46 11.67 -14.35
N LEU A 77 12.95 10.70 -13.59
CA LEU A 77 11.51 10.52 -13.43
C LEU A 77 10.83 11.69 -12.70
N GLU A 78 11.54 12.32 -11.78
CA GLU A 78 11.04 13.47 -11.01
C GLU A 78 10.86 14.70 -11.93
N ASP A 79 11.81 14.93 -12.83
CA ASP A 79 11.69 16.00 -13.84
C ASP A 79 10.51 15.76 -14.77
N LEU A 80 10.27 14.50 -15.17
CA LEU A 80 9.17 14.12 -16.06
C LEU A 80 7.79 14.22 -15.43
N HIS A 81 7.70 14.16 -14.11
CA HIS A 81 6.47 14.46 -13.39
C HIS A 81 6.07 15.93 -13.57
N THR A 82 7.06 16.83 -13.60
CA THR A 82 6.84 18.28 -13.73
C THR A 82 6.74 18.73 -15.20
N ASP A 83 7.57 18.17 -16.08
CA ASP A 83 7.57 18.46 -17.52
C ASP A 83 7.59 17.16 -18.35
N PRO A 84 6.45 16.75 -18.94
CA PRO A 84 6.39 15.55 -19.78
C PRO A 84 6.98 15.76 -21.20
N ALA A 85 7.39 16.98 -21.57
CA ALA A 85 7.85 17.29 -22.92
C ALA A 85 9.00 16.40 -23.42
N PRO A 86 10.04 16.08 -22.63
CA PRO A 86 11.11 15.18 -23.09
C PRO A 86 10.58 13.78 -23.49
N ALA A 87 9.61 13.24 -22.73
CA ALA A 87 8.99 11.95 -23.05
C ALA A 87 8.14 12.00 -24.32
N LEU A 88 7.48 13.13 -24.58
CA LEU A 88 6.72 13.34 -25.81
C LEU A 88 7.62 13.43 -27.04
N ARG A 89 8.83 13.98 -26.87
CA ARG A 89 9.83 14.14 -27.95
C ARG A 89 10.56 12.85 -28.32
N ALA A 90 10.29 11.75 -27.62
CA ALA A 90 10.84 10.44 -27.96
C ALA A 90 9.75 9.50 -28.48
N ASN A 91 10.06 8.79 -29.57
CA ASN A 91 9.21 7.70 -30.07
C ASN A 91 9.36 6.45 -29.19
N ARG A 92 10.50 6.31 -28.52
CA ARG A 92 10.81 5.21 -27.60
C ARG A 92 11.29 5.70 -26.25
N VAL A 93 10.76 5.08 -25.20
CA VAL A 93 11.17 5.31 -23.83
C VAL A 93 11.73 4.01 -23.25
N VAL A 94 12.92 4.08 -22.68
CA VAL A 94 13.50 3.04 -21.83
C VAL A 94 13.36 3.51 -20.40
N LEU A 95 12.46 2.89 -19.65
CA LEU A 95 12.22 3.19 -18.24
C LEU A 95 13.11 2.30 -17.37
N ALA A 96 14.20 2.84 -16.84
CA ALA A 96 15.14 2.14 -15.97
C ALA A 96 14.75 2.30 -14.49
N LEU A 97 14.46 1.19 -13.80
CA LEU A 97 14.08 1.15 -12.39
C LEU A 97 14.99 0.21 -11.61
N GLY A 98 15.44 0.59 -10.41
CA GLY A 98 16.27 -0.29 -9.59
C GLY A 98 15.49 -1.48 -9.01
N CYS A 99 16.05 -2.69 -9.12
CA CYS A 99 15.46 -3.90 -8.51
C CYS A 99 15.24 -3.73 -7.00
N ALA A 100 16.18 -3.10 -6.29
CA ALA A 100 16.07 -2.86 -4.85
C ALA A 100 15.40 -1.52 -4.46
N GLU A 101 14.97 -0.72 -5.43
CA GLU A 101 14.54 0.66 -5.17
C GLU A 101 13.08 0.79 -4.73
N LEU A 102 12.83 1.71 -3.80
CA LEU A 102 11.51 2.24 -3.51
C LEU A 102 11.39 3.62 -4.14
N LEU A 103 10.46 3.79 -5.07
CA LEU A 103 10.20 5.08 -5.71
C LEU A 103 9.43 6.01 -4.77
N GLY A 104 9.75 7.29 -4.84
CA GLY A 104 8.89 8.35 -4.29
C GLY A 104 7.58 8.48 -5.09
N PRO A 105 6.59 9.22 -4.55
CA PRO A 105 5.27 9.36 -5.19
C PRO A 105 5.35 9.99 -6.59
N GLU A 106 6.12 11.06 -6.77
CA GLU A 106 6.28 11.76 -8.06
C GLU A 106 6.90 10.84 -9.13
N ALA A 107 7.99 10.14 -8.77
CA ALA A 107 8.65 9.18 -9.65
C ALA A 107 7.77 7.96 -9.96
N ALA A 108 6.92 7.53 -9.01
CA ALA A 108 5.97 6.45 -9.20
C ALA A 108 4.86 6.83 -10.21
N GLU A 109 4.30 8.04 -10.07
CA GLU A 109 3.27 8.55 -11.00
C GLU A 109 3.84 8.76 -12.40
N ALA A 110 5.04 9.36 -12.52
CA ALA A 110 5.71 9.50 -13.82
C ALA A 110 6.02 8.13 -14.45
N ALA A 111 6.52 7.17 -13.68
CA ALA A 111 6.79 5.81 -14.16
C ALA A 111 5.51 5.11 -14.65
N ALA A 112 4.40 5.21 -13.90
CA ALA A 112 3.11 4.64 -14.30
C ALA A 112 2.56 5.30 -15.57
N ALA A 113 2.65 6.62 -15.69
CA ALA A 113 2.23 7.35 -16.89
C ALA A 113 3.06 6.94 -18.12
N LEU A 114 4.37 6.75 -17.97
CA LEU A 114 5.24 6.25 -19.04
C LEU A 114 4.94 4.80 -19.40
N ALA A 115 4.67 3.95 -18.41
CA ALA A 115 4.31 2.54 -18.63
C ALA A 115 2.94 2.38 -19.33
N ALA A 116 2.03 3.35 -19.15
CA ALA A 116 0.74 3.39 -19.83
C ALA A 116 0.80 3.86 -21.29
N ARG A 117 1.99 4.24 -21.79
CA ARG A 117 2.18 4.55 -23.22
C ARG A 117 1.80 3.35 -24.10
N PRO A 118 1.47 3.58 -25.38
CA PRO A 118 1.14 2.50 -26.29
C PRO A 118 2.24 1.41 -26.30
N PRO A 119 1.85 0.13 -26.42
CA PRO A 119 2.80 -0.98 -26.54
C PRO A 119 3.85 -0.67 -27.62
N ASP A 120 5.08 -1.14 -27.40
CA ASP A 120 6.23 -0.97 -28.30
C ASP A 120 6.85 0.44 -28.32
N THR A 121 6.26 1.42 -27.62
CA THR A 121 6.86 2.75 -27.40
C THR A 121 7.57 2.89 -26.06
N VAL A 122 7.37 1.93 -25.14
CA VAL A 122 8.01 1.89 -23.83
C VAL A 122 8.55 0.50 -23.56
N VAL A 123 9.72 0.43 -22.93
CA VAL A 123 10.25 -0.81 -22.35
C VAL A 123 10.72 -0.51 -20.94
N VAL A 124 10.30 -1.35 -19.98
CA VAL A 124 10.72 -1.20 -18.59
C VAL A 124 11.91 -2.12 -18.36
N VAL A 125 13.00 -1.56 -17.84
CA VAL A 125 14.25 -2.28 -17.58
C VAL A 125 14.56 -2.19 -16.09
N LEU A 126 14.56 -3.32 -15.41
CA LEU A 126 14.89 -3.44 -14.01
C LEU A 126 16.39 -3.63 -13.85
N THR A 127 17.09 -2.58 -13.39
CA THR A 127 18.56 -2.58 -13.24
C THR A 127 18.99 -3.12 -11.87
N GLY A 128 20.24 -3.58 -11.77
CA GLY A 128 20.79 -4.14 -10.54
C GLY A 128 20.32 -5.58 -10.25
N ALA A 129 20.02 -6.36 -11.30
CA ALA A 129 19.61 -7.75 -11.14
C ALA A 129 20.68 -8.64 -10.50
N GLU A 130 21.96 -8.24 -10.55
CA GLU A 130 23.07 -8.92 -9.86
C GLU A 130 22.93 -8.97 -8.34
N ALA A 131 22.12 -8.06 -7.74
CA ALA A 131 21.89 -8.01 -6.30
C ALA A 131 20.80 -9.00 -5.82
N LEU A 132 20.10 -9.67 -6.74
CA LEU A 132 19.02 -10.61 -6.41
C LEU A 132 19.61 -11.98 -6.05
N THR A 133 19.50 -12.39 -4.79
CA THR A 133 20.24 -13.56 -4.28
C THR A 133 19.46 -14.87 -4.39
N GLY A 134 18.14 -14.82 -4.59
CA GLY A 134 17.33 -16.01 -4.87
C GLY A 134 15.97 -15.71 -5.50
N ASP A 135 15.28 -16.77 -5.93
CA ASP A 135 14.01 -16.70 -6.67
C ASP A 135 12.91 -15.91 -5.94
N GLY A 136 12.90 -15.96 -4.59
CA GLY A 136 11.96 -15.19 -3.77
C GLY A 136 12.14 -13.68 -3.86
N ASP A 137 13.36 -13.20 -4.14
CA ASP A 137 13.64 -11.77 -4.34
C ASP A 137 13.02 -11.30 -5.66
N LEU A 138 13.14 -12.10 -6.72
CA LEU A 138 12.55 -11.79 -8.01
C LEU A 138 11.02 -11.71 -7.91
N ASP A 139 10.37 -12.65 -7.22
CA ASP A 139 8.92 -12.62 -6.99
C ASP A 139 8.45 -11.38 -6.21
N LEU A 140 9.27 -10.88 -5.29
CA LEU A 140 8.98 -9.65 -4.53
C LEU A 140 9.12 -8.42 -5.42
N VAL A 141 10.21 -8.32 -6.19
CA VAL A 141 10.44 -7.22 -7.14
C VAL A 141 9.35 -7.20 -8.19
N ALA A 142 9.03 -8.36 -8.76
CA ALA A 142 7.97 -8.55 -9.72
C ALA A 142 6.64 -8.00 -9.20
N ARG A 143 6.18 -8.52 -8.05
CA ARG A 143 4.95 -8.06 -7.39
C ARG A 143 4.93 -6.56 -7.13
N ARG A 144 6.05 -5.98 -6.70
CA ARG A 144 6.16 -4.56 -6.45
C ARG A 144 6.00 -3.74 -7.74
N ILE A 145 6.72 -4.10 -8.80
CA ILE A 145 6.73 -3.36 -10.07
C ILE A 145 5.37 -3.39 -10.74
N TRP A 146 4.69 -4.53 -10.77
CA TRP A 146 3.34 -4.56 -11.33
C TRP A 146 2.32 -3.82 -10.49
N ARG A 147 2.42 -3.90 -9.15
CA ARG A 147 1.55 -3.11 -8.29
C ARG A 147 1.74 -1.61 -8.50
N LEU A 148 2.95 -1.20 -8.84
CA LEU A 148 3.32 0.19 -9.09
C LEU A 148 2.88 0.67 -10.48
N LEU A 149 3.08 -0.14 -11.52
CA LEU A 149 2.94 0.31 -12.92
C LEU A 149 1.65 -0.13 -13.60
N TYR A 150 1.05 -1.25 -13.17
CA TYR A 150 -0.02 -1.92 -13.93
C TYR A 150 -1.29 -2.19 -13.14
N ALA A 151 -1.19 -2.39 -11.83
CA ALA A 151 -2.34 -2.80 -11.03
C ALA A 151 -3.41 -1.71 -10.92
N GLY A 152 -4.65 -2.08 -11.22
CA GLY A 152 -5.81 -1.30 -10.81
C GLY A 152 -5.99 -1.27 -9.27
N PRO A 153 -6.81 -0.35 -8.74
CA PRO A 153 -6.97 -0.14 -7.29
C PRO A 153 -7.40 -1.40 -6.51
N ASP A 154 -8.03 -2.37 -7.15
CA ASP A 154 -8.53 -3.61 -6.53
C ASP A 154 -7.90 -4.90 -7.08
N GLU A 155 -6.90 -4.79 -7.95
CA GLU A 155 -6.31 -5.97 -8.61
C GLU A 155 -5.26 -6.66 -7.73
N GLN A 156 -5.28 -8.00 -7.74
CA GLN A 156 -4.33 -8.84 -7.03
C GLN A 156 -3.43 -9.57 -8.02
N TRP A 157 -2.14 -9.57 -7.74
CA TRP A 157 -1.14 -10.27 -8.55
C TRP A 157 -1.45 -11.78 -8.58
N ALA A 158 -1.57 -12.34 -9.78
CA ALA A 158 -1.96 -13.74 -10.01
C ALA A 158 -0.79 -14.69 -10.35
N GLY A 159 0.46 -14.24 -10.29
CA GLY A 159 1.64 -15.09 -10.59
C GLY A 159 2.13 -15.00 -12.04
N GLY A 160 1.84 -13.90 -12.75
CA GLY A 160 2.26 -13.70 -14.15
C GLY A 160 3.75 -13.36 -14.30
N ASP A 161 4.30 -13.60 -15.49
CA ASP A 161 5.66 -13.19 -15.82
C ASP A 161 5.70 -11.70 -16.17
N LEU A 162 6.65 -10.96 -15.59
CA LEU A 162 6.90 -9.55 -15.92
C LEU A 162 7.21 -9.32 -17.40
N ILE A 163 7.69 -10.34 -18.12
CA ILE A 163 7.99 -10.22 -19.56
C ILE A 163 6.72 -9.93 -20.38
N ASP A 164 5.57 -10.46 -19.95
CA ASP A 164 4.27 -10.23 -20.59
C ASP A 164 3.86 -8.75 -20.48
N HIS A 165 4.38 -8.05 -19.48
CA HIS A 165 4.23 -6.63 -19.26
C HIS A 165 5.41 -5.80 -19.77
N GLN A 166 6.23 -6.35 -20.68
CA GLN A 166 7.37 -5.64 -21.26
C GLN A 166 8.43 -5.19 -20.23
N CYS A 167 8.48 -5.85 -19.06
CA CYS A 167 9.48 -5.62 -18.02
C CYS A 167 10.62 -6.63 -18.14
N LEU A 168 11.84 -6.12 -18.36
CA LEU A 168 13.06 -6.89 -18.60
C LEU A 168 14.06 -6.70 -17.46
N LEU A 169 14.85 -7.71 -17.13
CA LEU A 169 15.95 -7.61 -16.17
C LEU A 169 17.26 -7.21 -16.85
N TRP A 170 18.05 -6.40 -16.16
CA TRP A 170 19.38 -5.98 -16.60
C TRP A 170 20.40 -6.11 -15.48
N ALA A 171 21.56 -6.69 -15.80
CA ALA A 171 22.70 -6.82 -14.89
C ALA A 171 23.91 -6.10 -15.48
N ALA A 172 24.54 -5.23 -14.68
CA ALA A 172 25.77 -4.54 -15.09
C ALA A 172 27.03 -5.38 -14.83
N ALA A 173 26.96 -6.31 -13.89
CA ALA A 173 28.04 -7.20 -13.47
C ALA A 173 27.68 -8.68 -13.68
N GLU A 174 28.60 -9.57 -13.32
CA GLU A 174 28.35 -11.01 -13.35
C GLU A 174 27.15 -11.36 -12.46
N ALA A 175 26.09 -11.85 -13.10
CA ALA A 175 24.85 -12.14 -12.43
C ALA A 175 24.84 -13.53 -11.78
N PRO A 176 24.03 -13.72 -10.72
CA PRO A 176 23.80 -15.02 -10.11
C PRO A 176 23.39 -16.09 -11.13
N GLU A 177 23.89 -17.31 -10.93
CA GLU A 177 23.70 -18.43 -11.86
C GLU A 177 22.22 -18.73 -12.17
N HIS A 178 21.33 -18.59 -11.18
CA HIS A 178 19.90 -18.83 -11.33
C HIS A 178 19.20 -17.83 -12.28
N LEU A 179 19.76 -16.62 -12.48
CA LEU A 179 19.20 -15.60 -13.38
C LEU A 179 19.80 -15.62 -14.79
N ARG A 180 20.84 -16.42 -15.03
CA ARG A 180 21.62 -16.37 -16.28
C ARG A 180 20.76 -16.58 -17.53
N GLU A 181 19.89 -17.60 -17.52
CA GLU A 181 19.00 -17.89 -18.65
C GLU A 181 17.96 -16.78 -18.87
N ARG A 182 17.43 -16.22 -17.77
CA ARG A 182 16.47 -15.12 -17.83
C ARG A 182 17.10 -13.85 -18.37
N LEU A 183 18.27 -13.46 -17.87
CA LEU A 183 19.00 -12.28 -18.34
C LEU A 183 19.40 -12.39 -19.81
N ALA A 184 19.82 -13.57 -20.28
CA ALA A 184 20.10 -13.78 -21.70
C ALA A 184 18.85 -13.60 -22.58
N ARG A 185 17.69 -14.11 -22.12
CA ARG A 185 16.40 -13.92 -22.82
C ARG A 185 15.98 -12.46 -22.85
N ASP A 186 16.09 -11.77 -21.71
CA ASP A 186 15.68 -10.37 -21.58
C ASP A 186 16.59 -9.43 -22.38
N ALA A 187 17.90 -9.70 -22.42
CA ALA A 187 18.85 -8.98 -23.28
C ALA A 187 18.52 -9.15 -24.77
N ALA A 188 18.23 -10.38 -25.22
CA ALA A 188 17.83 -10.63 -26.61
C ALA A 188 16.50 -9.96 -26.98
N ALA A 189 15.54 -9.92 -26.04
CA ALA A 189 14.27 -9.21 -26.22
C ALA A 189 14.49 -7.69 -26.33
N LEU A 190 15.36 -7.12 -25.49
CA LEU A 190 15.72 -5.70 -25.55
C LEU A 190 16.42 -5.36 -26.87
N GLU A 191 17.39 -6.17 -27.31
CA GLU A 191 18.09 -5.99 -28.59
C GLU A 191 17.11 -6.03 -29.77
N THR A 192 16.24 -7.05 -29.81
CA THR A 192 15.22 -7.19 -30.85
C THR A 192 14.33 -5.94 -30.90
N ARG A 193 13.93 -5.41 -29.75
CA ARG A 193 13.11 -4.19 -29.70
C ARG A 193 13.85 -2.96 -30.16
N MET A 194 15.10 -2.78 -29.77
CA MET A 194 15.89 -1.63 -30.19
C MET A 194 16.18 -1.67 -31.71
N ALA A 195 16.31 -2.86 -32.30
CA ALA A 195 16.58 -3.03 -33.73
C ALA A 195 15.38 -2.74 -34.65
N VAL A 196 14.13 -2.95 -34.19
CA VAL A 196 12.92 -2.63 -34.97
C VAL A 196 12.87 -1.13 -35.26
N LYS A 197 12.24 -0.67 -36.35
CA LYS A 197 11.85 0.74 -36.50
C LYS A 197 10.49 0.93 -35.85
N VAL A 198 10.37 1.82 -34.87
CA VAL A 198 9.06 2.22 -34.33
C VAL A 198 8.57 3.39 -35.16
N ALA A 199 7.69 3.09 -36.13
CA ALA A 199 6.81 4.10 -36.68
C ALA A 199 5.94 4.64 -35.53
N THR A 200 5.72 5.95 -35.47
CA THR A 200 4.91 6.58 -34.40
C THR A 200 3.52 5.93 -34.35
N PRO A 201 3.16 5.20 -33.27
CA PRO A 201 1.84 4.59 -33.18
C PRO A 201 0.76 5.68 -33.06
N ALA A 202 -0.41 5.45 -33.65
CA ALA A 202 -1.53 6.40 -33.61
C ALA A 202 -1.90 6.82 -32.17
N GLY A 203 -1.84 5.89 -31.21
CA GLY A 203 -2.06 6.19 -29.78
C GLY A 203 -1.04 7.19 -29.20
N LEU A 204 0.22 7.14 -29.63
CA LEU A 204 1.25 8.07 -29.18
C LEU A 204 1.01 9.47 -29.78
N GLN A 205 0.54 9.51 -31.03
CA GLN A 205 0.16 10.75 -31.68
C GLN A 205 -1.04 11.41 -31.01
N VAL A 206 -2.05 10.64 -30.62
CA VAL A 206 -3.18 11.15 -29.82
C VAL A 206 -2.71 11.71 -28.49
N TYR A 207 -1.80 11.02 -27.80
CA TYR A 207 -1.24 11.51 -26.55
C TYR A 207 -0.50 12.85 -26.73
N ARG A 208 0.31 12.99 -27.80
CA ARG A 208 1.00 14.24 -28.15
C ARG A 208 0.02 15.38 -28.46
N ILE A 209 -1.00 15.12 -29.27
CA ILE A 209 -2.00 16.13 -29.65
C ILE A 209 -2.81 16.57 -28.43
N ALA A 210 -3.22 15.63 -27.57
CA ALA A 210 -3.92 15.95 -26.32
C ALA A 210 -3.10 16.90 -25.44
N HIS A 211 -1.80 16.60 -25.25
CA HIS A 211 -0.91 17.46 -24.49
C HIS A 211 -0.78 18.87 -25.09
N LEU A 212 -0.63 19.01 -26.42
CA LEU A 212 -0.56 20.32 -27.07
C LEU A 212 -1.86 21.12 -26.90
N LEU A 213 -3.02 20.45 -26.91
CA LEU A 213 -4.32 21.09 -26.67
C LEU A 213 -4.49 21.52 -25.21
N ASP A 214 -3.96 20.76 -24.25
CA ASP A 214 -3.99 21.14 -22.84
C ASP A 214 -3.05 22.31 -22.56
N LEU A 215 -1.84 22.30 -23.14
CA LEU A 215 -0.94 23.46 -23.09
C LEU A 215 -1.57 24.72 -23.70
N ALA A 216 -2.30 24.59 -24.81
CA ALA A 216 -3.05 25.70 -25.39
C ALA A 216 -4.18 26.19 -24.45
N SER A 217 -4.85 25.28 -23.75
CA SER A 217 -5.88 25.59 -22.74
C SER A 217 -5.31 26.43 -21.60
N ASP A 218 -4.13 26.06 -21.10
CA ASP A 218 -3.45 26.77 -20.02
C ASP A 218 -3.05 28.18 -20.46
N LEU A 219 -2.49 28.32 -21.67
CA LEU A 219 -2.15 29.63 -22.24
C LEU A 219 -3.38 30.52 -22.46
N ILE A 220 -4.51 29.96 -22.91
CA ILE A 220 -5.76 30.74 -23.02
C ILE A 220 -6.24 31.18 -21.64
N ALA A 221 -6.10 30.33 -20.61
CA ALA A 221 -6.46 30.67 -19.24
C ALA A 221 -5.56 31.79 -18.67
N GLU A 222 -4.26 31.77 -18.99
CA GLU A 222 -3.29 32.81 -18.60
C GLU A 222 -3.49 34.12 -19.37
N GLN A 223 -3.79 34.05 -20.68
CA GLN A 223 -4.01 35.20 -21.56
C GLN A 223 -5.39 35.82 -21.43
N THR A 224 -6.34 35.11 -20.81
CA THR A 224 -7.60 35.71 -20.39
C THR A 224 -7.30 36.54 -19.15
N PRO A 225 -7.14 37.88 -19.22
CA PRO A 225 -7.06 38.69 -18.01
C PRO A 225 -8.32 38.33 -17.24
N ALA A 226 -8.15 37.88 -15.99
CA ALA A 226 -9.26 37.61 -15.12
C ALA A 226 -10.19 38.82 -15.22
N ARG A 227 -11.32 38.66 -15.92
CA ARG A 227 -12.47 39.56 -15.86
C ARG A 227 -12.58 39.89 -14.38
N PRO A 228 -12.69 41.15 -13.94
CA PRO A 228 -12.71 41.45 -12.52
C PRO A 228 -13.89 40.69 -11.91
N VAL A 229 -13.61 39.49 -11.42
CA VAL A 229 -14.53 38.68 -10.66
C VAL A 229 -14.59 39.49 -9.41
N ASP A 230 -15.75 40.11 -9.22
CA ASP A 230 -16.10 40.76 -7.97
C ASP A 230 -15.43 39.97 -6.82
N PRO A 231 -14.52 40.58 -6.04
CA PRO A 231 -13.77 39.86 -5.02
C PRO A 231 -14.71 39.16 -4.03
N ALA A 232 -15.99 39.54 -3.98
CA ALA A 232 -17.06 38.78 -3.35
C ALA A 232 -17.33 37.44 -4.07
N ARG A 233 -17.59 37.42 -5.39
CA ARG A 233 -17.82 36.20 -6.18
C ARG A 233 -16.63 35.23 -6.16
N ARG A 234 -15.38 35.73 -6.17
CA ARG A 234 -14.18 34.87 -6.07
C ARG A 234 -14.09 34.20 -4.69
N ARG A 235 -14.32 34.96 -3.62
CA ARG A 235 -14.41 34.42 -2.25
C ARG A 235 -15.56 33.43 -2.10
N THR A 236 -16.71 33.67 -2.73
CA THR A 236 -17.83 32.74 -2.73
C THR A 236 -17.48 31.42 -3.43
N ALA A 237 -16.83 31.48 -4.61
CA ALA A 237 -16.41 30.28 -5.34
C ALA A 237 -15.32 29.50 -4.60
N GLN A 238 -14.33 30.19 -4.02
CA GLN A 238 -13.28 29.59 -3.19
C GLN A 238 -13.86 28.96 -1.92
N GLY A 239 -14.78 29.65 -1.24
CA GLY A 239 -15.50 29.12 -0.08
C GLY A 239 -16.36 27.90 -0.42
N ALA A 240 -17.03 27.89 -1.57
CA ALA A 240 -17.78 26.74 -2.05
C ALA A 240 -16.87 25.53 -2.37
N ALA A 241 -15.74 25.76 -3.04
CA ALA A 241 -14.75 24.72 -3.31
C ALA A 241 -14.15 24.14 -2.02
N ALA A 242 -13.81 25.00 -1.06
CA ALA A 242 -13.30 24.59 0.25
C ALA A 242 -14.34 23.78 1.05
N ARG A 243 -15.64 24.12 0.98
CA ARG A 243 -16.73 23.35 1.61
C ARG A 243 -16.88 21.97 0.97
N THR A 244 -16.79 21.88 -0.34
CA THR A 244 -16.83 20.60 -1.07
C THR A 244 -15.63 19.74 -0.68
N ALA A 245 -14.41 20.30 -0.68
CA ALA A 245 -13.19 19.61 -0.27
C ALA A 245 -13.28 19.11 1.18
N LEU A 246 -13.82 19.92 2.11
CA LEU A 246 -14.05 19.51 3.50
C LEU A 246 -15.08 18.38 3.62
N THR A 247 -16.16 18.43 2.86
CA THR A 247 -17.21 17.41 2.91
C THR A 247 -16.73 16.08 2.32
N ASP A 248 -16.07 16.13 1.17
CA ASP A 248 -15.55 14.95 0.49
C ASP A 248 -14.37 14.35 1.26
N GLY A 249 -13.47 15.19 1.76
CA GLY A 249 -12.38 14.78 2.64
C GLY A 249 -12.86 14.17 3.95
N ARG A 250 -13.91 14.71 4.59
CA ARG A 250 -14.56 14.09 5.75
C ARG A 250 -15.09 12.69 5.42
N ARG A 251 -15.76 12.55 4.27
CA ARG A 251 -16.32 11.26 3.82
C ARG A 251 -15.22 10.24 3.50
N GLU A 252 -14.13 10.69 2.88
CA GLU A 252 -12.95 9.87 2.59
C GLU A 252 -12.27 9.39 3.87
N LEU A 253 -11.95 10.30 4.79
CA LEU A 253 -11.26 9.96 6.03
C LEU A 253 -12.07 9.01 6.92
N LEU A 254 -13.38 9.22 7.06
CA LEU A 254 -14.24 8.31 7.82
C LEU A 254 -14.26 6.90 7.19
N ARG A 255 -14.30 6.81 5.85
CA ARG A 255 -14.20 5.52 5.16
C ARG A 255 -12.85 4.84 5.41
N THR A 256 -11.76 5.59 5.35
CA THR A 256 -10.40 5.07 5.61
C THR A 256 -10.25 4.59 7.05
N LEU A 257 -10.73 5.36 8.04
CA LEU A 257 -10.73 4.97 9.45
C LEU A 257 -11.51 3.67 9.69
N ASP A 258 -12.73 3.57 9.13
CA ASP A 258 -13.57 2.38 9.28
C ASP A 258 -12.96 1.16 8.57
N ALA A 259 -12.36 1.35 7.38
CA ALA A 259 -11.69 0.30 6.63
C ALA A 259 -10.44 -0.23 7.34
N GLU A 260 -9.57 0.67 7.81
CA GLU A 260 -8.34 0.28 8.51
C GLU A 260 -8.62 -0.30 9.90
N SER A 261 -9.62 0.21 10.64
CA SER A 261 -10.07 -0.41 11.89
C SER A 261 -10.57 -1.83 11.65
N SER A 262 -11.43 -2.02 10.65
CA SER A 262 -11.97 -3.35 10.30
C SER A 262 -10.87 -4.30 9.84
N ALA A 263 -9.90 -3.81 9.09
CA ALA A 263 -8.76 -4.61 8.63
C ALA A 263 -7.82 -4.99 9.77
N ALA A 264 -7.52 -4.06 10.69
CA ALA A 264 -6.75 -4.32 11.91
C ALA A 264 -7.43 -5.36 12.80
N GLU A 265 -8.76 -5.28 12.99
CA GLU A 265 -9.50 -6.29 13.75
C GLU A 265 -9.43 -7.68 13.11
N ARG A 266 -9.59 -7.77 11.78
CA ARG A 266 -9.49 -9.04 11.05
C ARG A 266 -8.09 -9.64 11.14
N GLU A 267 -7.05 -8.82 11.01
CA GLU A 267 -5.67 -9.24 11.12
C GLU A 267 -5.35 -9.79 12.52
N VAL A 268 -5.75 -9.05 13.56
CA VAL A 268 -5.62 -9.51 14.96
C VAL A 268 -6.38 -10.81 15.19
N ALA A 269 -7.62 -10.92 14.69
CA ALA A 269 -8.42 -12.12 14.85
C ALA A 269 -7.79 -13.34 14.15
N ALA A 270 -7.26 -13.17 12.95
CA ALA A 270 -6.54 -14.21 12.23
C ALA A 270 -5.25 -14.61 12.96
N ALA A 271 -4.45 -13.64 13.40
CA ALA A 271 -3.21 -13.88 14.12
C ALA A 271 -3.44 -14.58 15.46
N LEU A 272 -4.52 -14.24 16.19
CA LEU A 272 -4.89 -14.92 17.44
C LEU A 272 -5.35 -16.36 17.22
N ARG A 273 -6.05 -16.66 16.10
CA ARG A 273 -6.39 -18.05 15.74
C ARG A 273 -5.15 -18.88 15.45
N MET A 274 -4.18 -18.30 14.74
CA MET A 274 -2.89 -18.95 14.49
C MET A 274 -2.13 -19.19 15.79
N LEU A 275 -2.07 -18.19 16.67
CA LEU A 275 -1.48 -18.32 18.01
C LEU A 275 -2.13 -19.46 18.81
N GLU A 276 -3.47 -19.57 18.79
CA GLU A 276 -4.18 -20.64 19.48
C GLU A 276 -3.76 -22.03 18.95
N GLN A 277 -3.72 -22.20 17.63
CA GLN A 277 -3.33 -23.47 17.00
C GLN A 277 -1.87 -23.83 17.30
N ASP A 278 -0.96 -22.85 17.22
CA ASP A 278 0.46 -23.05 17.52
C ASP A 278 0.67 -23.41 19.00
N LEU A 279 0.03 -22.70 19.92
CA LEU A 279 0.09 -23.02 21.35
C LEU A 279 -0.53 -24.39 21.66
N GLN A 280 -1.67 -24.74 21.05
CA GLN A 280 -2.28 -26.06 21.24
C GLN A 280 -1.37 -27.20 20.79
N ARG A 281 -0.59 -26.99 19.71
CA ARG A 281 0.39 -27.96 19.21
C ARG A 281 1.65 -28.01 20.08
N ASP A 282 2.12 -26.87 20.57
CA ASP A 282 3.41 -26.75 21.24
C ASP A 282 3.36 -27.06 22.73
N VAL A 283 2.22 -26.84 23.42
CA VAL A 283 2.07 -27.10 24.86
C VAL A 283 2.46 -28.54 25.22
N LYS A 284 2.03 -29.53 24.43
CA LYS A 284 2.38 -30.93 24.69
C LYS A 284 3.90 -31.15 24.60
N ARG A 285 4.52 -30.68 23.51
CA ARG A 285 5.98 -30.79 23.29
C ARG A 285 6.78 -30.05 24.37
N PHE A 286 6.28 -28.91 24.83
CA PHE A 286 6.91 -28.12 25.89
C PHE A 286 6.85 -28.85 27.23
N LEU A 287 5.70 -29.44 27.59
CA LEU A 287 5.54 -30.22 28.82
C LEU A 287 6.33 -31.54 28.77
N GLU A 288 6.44 -32.18 27.60
CA GLU A 288 7.29 -33.37 27.40
C GLU A 288 8.77 -33.09 27.69
N ARG A 289 9.28 -31.90 27.34
CA ARG A 289 10.65 -31.49 27.66
C ARG A 289 10.90 -31.25 29.15
N HIS A 290 9.85 -30.94 29.92
CA HIS A 290 9.91 -30.66 31.36
C HIS A 290 9.26 -31.78 32.19
N ARG A 291 9.31 -33.02 31.69
CA ARG A 291 8.57 -34.16 32.25
C ARG A 291 8.88 -34.44 33.73
N GLU A 292 10.10 -34.15 34.17
CA GLU A 292 10.54 -34.35 35.56
C GLU A 292 9.86 -33.38 36.54
N GLU A 293 9.44 -32.21 36.07
CA GLU A 293 8.81 -31.15 36.88
C GLU A 293 7.29 -31.27 36.96
N LEU A 294 6.68 -32.24 36.25
CA LEU A 294 5.22 -32.45 36.19
C LEU A 294 4.64 -33.13 37.43
N SER A 295 5.50 -33.57 38.35
CA SER A 295 5.11 -34.23 39.61
C SER A 295 4.38 -33.29 40.58
N GLU A 296 4.58 -31.97 40.45
CA GLU A 296 3.97 -30.94 41.29
C GLU A 296 2.92 -30.10 40.55
N PRO A 297 1.65 -30.07 41.01
CA PRO A 297 0.58 -29.33 40.34
C PRO A 297 0.77 -27.81 40.27
N ALA A 298 1.51 -27.21 41.21
CA ALA A 298 1.84 -25.78 41.17
C ALA A 298 2.84 -25.47 40.05
N ARG A 299 3.79 -26.39 39.83
CA ARG A 299 4.85 -26.27 38.83
C ARG A 299 4.33 -26.45 37.42
N VAL A 300 3.39 -27.39 37.23
CA VAL A 300 2.62 -27.54 35.97
C VAL A 300 1.91 -26.23 35.59
N ARG A 301 1.27 -25.55 36.56
CA ARG A 301 0.60 -24.27 36.31
C ARG A 301 1.56 -23.18 35.88
N SER A 302 2.73 -23.10 36.54
CA SER A 302 3.79 -22.15 36.17
C SER A 302 4.33 -22.42 34.77
N LEU A 303 4.66 -23.67 34.45
CA LEU A 303 5.21 -24.05 33.14
C LEU A 303 4.24 -23.76 31.99
N VAL A 304 2.95 -24.08 32.18
CA VAL A 304 1.91 -23.74 31.22
C VAL A 304 1.78 -22.22 31.07
N GLY A 305 1.79 -21.47 32.18
CA GLY A 305 1.76 -20.01 32.14
C GLY A 305 2.92 -19.43 31.34
N SER A 306 4.15 -19.85 31.64
CA SER A 306 5.35 -19.41 30.92
C SER A 306 5.31 -19.74 29.42
N CYS A 307 4.82 -20.93 29.05
CA CYS A 307 4.67 -21.33 27.65
C CYS A 307 3.69 -20.41 26.91
N VAL A 308 2.54 -20.12 27.53
CA VAL A 308 1.50 -19.26 26.98
C VAL A 308 1.99 -17.81 26.87
N ASP A 309 2.61 -17.27 27.92
CA ASP A 309 3.13 -15.90 27.95
C ASP A 309 4.22 -15.70 26.89
N GLN A 310 5.13 -16.67 26.73
CA GLN A 310 6.15 -16.63 25.68
C GLN A 310 5.55 -16.71 24.27
N GLY A 311 4.44 -17.43 24.09
CA GLY A 311 3.68 -17.44 22.84
C GLY A 311 3.02 -16.09 22.55
N ILE A 312 2.38 -15.48 23.55
CA ILE A 312 1.75 -14.16 23.44
C ILE A 312 2.79 -13.08 23.11
N GLN A 313 3.96 -13.10 23.76
CA GLN A 313 5.05 -12.17 23.45
C GLN A 313 5.55 -12.30 22.00
N ARG A 314 5.71 -13.53 21.51
CA ARG A 314 6.08 -13.79 20.10
C ARG A 314 5.00 -13.33 19.12
N TRP A 315 3.73 -13.56 19.46
CA TRP A 315 2.61 -13.06 18.68
C TRP A 315 2.56 -11.53 18.64
N ALA A 316 2.78 -10.85 19.76
CA ALA A 316 2.82 -9.39 19.82
C ALA A 316 3.98 -8.83 18.98
N ALA A 317 5.15 -9.47 19.03
CA ALA A 317 6.32 -9.07 18.23
C ALA A 317 6.09 -9.22 16.72
N THR A 318 5.32 -10.23 16.29
CA THR A 318 5.04 -10.51 14.87
C THR A 318 3.85 -9.72 14.32
N THR A 319 2.81 -9.51 15.12
CA THR A 319 1.60 -8.76 14.73
C THR A 319 1.78 -7.24 14.87
N GLY A 320 2.66 -6.81 15.78
CA GLY A 320 2.86 -5.38 16.08
C GLY A 320 3.31 -4.51 14.90
N PRO A 321 4.25 -4.95 14.03
CA PRO A 321 4.59 -4.20 12.81
C PRO A 321 3.41 -3.95 11.88
N GLY A 322 2.50 -4.93 11.73
CA GLY A 322 1.29 -4.80 10.90
C GLY A 322 0.33 -3.74 11.44
N LEU A 323 0.08 -3.75 12.75
CA LEU A 323 -0.74 -2.72 13.41
C LEU A 323 -0.11 -1.32 13.33
N ARG A 324 1.22 -1.20 13.49
CA ARG A 324 1.92 0.08 13.33
C ARG A 324 1.85 0.60 11.89
N ALA A 325 1.97 -0.28 10.89
CA ALA A 325 1.81 0.11 9.49
C ALA A 325 0.39 0.63 9.19
N ARG A 326 -0.63 0.07 9.81
CA ARG A 326 -2.01 0.56 9.68
C ARG A 326 -2.22 1.90 10.38
N ALA A 327 -1.69 2.05 11.60
CA ALA A 327 -1.68 3.34 12.29
C ALA A 327 -1.04 4.43 11.43
N ALA A 328 0.10 4.14 10.80
CA ALA A 328 0.77 5.07 9.90
C ALA A 328 -0.05 5.44 8.65
N ARG A 329 -0.84 4.50 8.09
CA ARG A 329 -1.77 4.79 6.98
C ARG A 329 -2.90 5.73 7.40
N ILE A 330 -3.44 5.51 8.60
CA ILE A 330 -4.46 6.38 9.19
C ILE A 330 -3.87 7.78 9.41
N ASP A 331 -2.69 7.86 10.02
CA ASP A 331 -2.01 9.14 10.27
C ASP A 331 -1.70 9.88 8.96
N PHE A 332 -1.25 9.16 7.93
CA PHE A 332 -1.01 9.75 6.60
C PHE A 332 -2.28 10.37 6.02
N ALA A 333 -3.40 9.64 6.04
CA ALA A 333 -4.68 10.14 5.53
C ALA A 333 -5.18 11.36 6.32
N VAL A 334 -4.97 11.38 7.64
CA VAL A 334 -5.30 12.53 8.50
C VAL A 334 -4.42 13.74 8.16
N CYS A 335 -3.11 13.54 8.03
CA CYS A 335 -2.14 14.58 7.65
C CYS A 335 -2.50 15.21 6.30
N GLU A 336 -2.75 14.37 5.29
CA GLU A 336 -3.06 14.81 3.93
C GLU A 336 -4.35 15.64 3.89
N LEU A 337 -5.41 15.18 4.58
CA LEU A 337 -6.65 15.93 4.67
C LEU A 337 -6.46 17.28 5.36
N ILE A 338 -5.76 17.32 6.50
CA ILE A 338 -5.51 18.56 7.23
C ILE A 338 -4.67 19.53 6.39
N HIS A 339 -3.70 19.02 5.63
CA HIS A 339 -2.89 19.84 4.73
C HIS A 339 -3.72 20.45 3.60
N ARG A 340 -4.54 19.64 2.90
CA ARG A 340 -5.47 20.12 1.86
C ARG A 340 -6.45 21.18 2.41
N LEU A 341 -6.92 21.00 3.64
CA LEU A 341 -7.82 21.94 4.30
C LEU A 341 -7.13 23.24 4.71
N ASP A 342 -5.92 23.17 5.24
CA ASP A 342 -5.12 24.35 5.59
C ASP A 342 -4.84 25.19 4.34
N GLU A 343 -4.48 24.55 3.23
CA GLU A 343 -4.28 25.23 1.94
C GLU A 343 -5.56 25.90 1.43
N ALA A 344 -6.70 25.19 1.49
CA ALA A 344 -7.99 25.74 1.09
C ALA A 344 -8.43 26.93 1.98
N LEU A 345 -8.19 26.84 3.30
CA LEU A 345 -8.50 27.91 4.26
C LEU A 345 -7.60 29.13 4.05
N ARG A 346 -6.30 28.94 3.78
CA ARG A 346 -5.38 30.03 3.40
C ARG A 346 -5.81 30.70 2.11
N GLY A 347 -6.29 29.93 1.13
CA GLY A 347 -6.90 30.45 -0.10
C GLY A 347 -8.13 31.35 0.16
N CYS A 348 -8.79 31.17 1.31
CA CYS A 348 -9.92 31.98 1.77
C CYS A 348 -9.51 33.11 2.76
N GLY A 349 -8.22 33.25 3.09
CA GLY A 349 -7.69 34.30 3.97
C GLY A 349 -7.52 33.91 5.45
N ALA A 350 -7.53 32.61 5.78
CA ALA A 350 -7.25 32.14 7.14
C ALA A 350 -5.78 32.31 7.54
N THR A 351 -5.50 32.43 8.85
CA THR A 351 -4.15 32.45 9.40
C THR A 351 -3.61 31.03 9.63
N PRO A 352 -2.28 30.81 9.57
CA PRO A 352 -1.66 29.47 9.59
C PRO A 352 -1.84 28.64 10.88
N GLU A 353 -2.46 29.18 11.94
CA GLU A 353 -2.70 28.48 13.21
C GLU A 353 -4.14 27.94 13.38
N CYS A 354 -4.98 28.10 12.36
CA CYS A 354 -6.41 27.81 12.39
C CYS A 354 -6.76 26.36 12.79
N LEU A 355 -6.05 25.36 12.26
CA LEU A 355 -6.38 23.94 12.44
C LEU A 355 -5.66 23.24 13.62
N GLY A 356 -4.67 23.89 14.23
CA GLY A 356 -3.91 23.33 15.36
C GLY A 356 -3.03 22.12 15.00
N ALA A 357 -2.60 21.36 16.01
CA ALA A 357 -1.74 20.20 15.81
C ALA A 357 -2.48 19.01 15.17
N VAL A 358 -1.81 18.34 14.23
CA VAL A 358 -2.34 17.14 13.57
C VAL A 358 -2.51 16.00 14.58
N PRO A 359 -3.72 15.44 14.75
CA PRO A 359 -3.94 14.33 15.66
C PRO A 359 -3.37 13.04 15.07
N THR A 360 -2.79 12.19 15.92
CA THR A 360 -2.18 10.91 15.54
C THR A 360 -2.76 9.76 16.35
N VAL A 361 -2.65 8.53 15.84
CA VAL A 361 -3.08 7.31 16.53
C VAL A 361 -1.92 6.34 16.73
N SER A 362 -1.86 5.72 17.90
CA SER A 362 -1.00 4.56 18.14
C SER A 362 -1.85 3.35 18.49
N LEU A 363 -1.60 2.23 17.80
CA LEU A 363 -2.21 0.94 18.10
C LEU A 363 -1.36 0.09 19.05
N ASP A 364 -0.22 0.59 19.54
CA ASP A 364 0.64 -0.12 20.48
C ASP A 364 -0.05 -0.36 21.82
N GLY A 365 -0.99 0.52 22.22
CA GLY A 365 -1.83 0.33 23.39
C GLY A 365 -2.66 -0.96 23.34
N ALA A 366 -3.09 -1.39 22.15
CA ALA A 366 -3.81 -2.64 21.95
C ALA A 366 -2.90 -3.87 22.15
N LEU A 367 -1.62 -3.75 21.79
CA LEU A 367 -0.61 -4.78 22.03
C LEU A 367 -0.23 -4.84 23.52
N MET A 368 -0.08 -3.71 24.17
CA MET A 368 0.26 -3.64 25.61
C MET A 368 -0.88 -4.17 26.50
N ALA A 369 -2.13 -4.05 26.05
CA ALA A 369 -3.27 -4.67 26.73
C ALA A 369 -3.19 -6.21 26.75
N SER A 370 -2.48 -6.82 25.80
CA SER A 370 -2.27 -8.28 25.75
C SER A 370 -1.21 -8.78 26.72
N THR A 371 -0.18 -7.97 26.98
CA THR A 371 0.96 -8.33 27.86
C THR A 371 0.69 -8.01 29.32
N ASN A 372 -0.08 -6.95 29.60
CA ASN A 372 -0.41 -6.50 30.95
C ASN A 372 -1.61 -7.20 31.59
N SER A 373 -2.23 -8.17 30.90
CA SER A 373 -3.29 -8.98 31.50
C SER A 373 -2.70 -9.99 32.50
N SER A 374 -1.96 -9.55 33.51
CA SER A 374 -1.53 -10.41 34.61
C SER A 374 -2.73 -10.71 35.54
N ALA A 375 -2.86 -12.00 35.88
CA ALA A 375 -3.61 -12.53 37.01
C ALA A 375 -5.14 -12.32 37.06
N GLY A 376 -5.88 -13.31 36.58
CA GLY A 376 -7.02 -13.85 37.31
C GLY A 376 -6.77 -15.33 37.57
N PRO A 377 -6.89 -15.85 38.81
CA PRO A 377 -6.81 -17.29 39.02
C PRO A 377 -7.89 -17.93 38.16
N VAL A 378 -7.52 -18.95 37.38
CA VAL A 378 -8.51 -19.83 36.74
C VAL A 378 -9.32 -20.44 37.87
N ALA A 379 -10.49 -19.87 38.15
CA ALA A 379 -11.43 -20.44 39.10
C ALA A 379 -11.70 -21.88 38.63
N PRO A 380 -11.65 -22.87 39.53
CA PRO A 380 -11.99 -24.22 39.15
C PRO A 380 -13.45 -24.20 38.69
N GLY A 381 -13.67 -24.39 37.40
CA GLY A 381 -15.00 -24.58 36.85
C GLY A 381 -15.57 -25.83 37.50
N ARG A 382 -16.46 -25.64 38.48
CA ARG A 382 -17.35 -26.70 38.94
C ARG A 382 -18.20 -27.10 37.74
N SER A 383 -17.99 -28.30 37.23
CA SER A 383 -19.00 -28.99 36.45
C SER A 383 -20.28 -29.11 37.30
N PRO A 384 -21.45 -28.67 36.81
CA PRO A 384 -22.71 -28.99 37.46
C PRO A 384 -23.02 -30.45 37.13
N GLY A 385 -22.73 -31.35 38.06
CA GLY A 385 -23.14 -32.75 37.92
C GLY A 385 -22.16 -33.79 38.44
N MET A 386 -21.75 -33.71 39.70
CA MET A 386 -21.62 -34.92 40.53
C MET A 386 -21.61 -34.51 41.99
N ALA A 387 -22.43 -35.21 42.77
CA ALA A 387 -22.77 -34.91 44.14
C ALA A 387 -21.55 -34.84 45.07
N ALA A 388 -21.69 -33.97 46.05
CA ALA A 388 -20.81 -33.81 47.18
C ALA A 388 -20.71 -35.10 48.01
N GLU A 389 -19.52 -35.39 48.54
CA GLU A 389 -19.38 -35.60 49.97
C GLU A 389 -17.98 -35.20 50.48
N VAL A 390 -18.04 -34.48 51.59
CA VAL A 390 -17.03 -33.88 52.49
C VAL A 390 -15.98 -34.95 52.91
N VAL A 391 -14.69 -34.64 53.15
CA VAL A 391 -14.14 -34.26 54.48
C VAL A 391 -12.77 -33.56 54.34
N VAL A 392 -12.64 -32.47 55.09
CA VAL A 392 -11.42 -31.73 55.42
C VAL A 392 -10.91 -32.21 56.79
N GLY A 393 -9.58 -32.32 56.96
CA GLY A 393 -8.87 -32.45 58.25
C GLY A 393 -8.44 -33.90 58.53
N GLY A 394 -7.27 -34.22 59.08
CA GLY A 394 -6.17 -33.47 59.69
C GLY A 394 -5.11 -34.48 60.14
N VAL A 395 -3.93 -33.99 60.50
CA VAL A 395 -2.80 -34.77 61.02
C VAL A 395 -3.07 -35.24 62.47
N LEU A 396 -2.91 -36.54 62.78
CA LEU A 396 -2.47 -37.17 64.05
C LEU A 396 -3.14 -38.55 64.30
N GLY A 397 -2.34 -39.55 64.71
CA GLY A 397 -2.81 -40.57 65.68
C GLY A 397 -2.86 -42.04 65.25
N ALA A 398 -1.77 -42.76 65.51
CA ALA A 398 -1.64 -44.10 66.11
C ALA A 398 -2.75 -45.20 65.98
N ALA A 399 -2.27 -46.37 65.50
CA ALA A 399 -2.39 -47.73 66.08
C ALA A 399 -3.72 -48.54 66.09
N ALA A 400 -3.52 -49.87 66.00
CA ALA A 400 -4.44 -51.04 66.12
C ALA A 400 -5.31 -51.31 64.86
N GLY A 401 -5.17 -52.43 64.13
CA GLY A 401 -5.30 -53.85 64.53
C GLY A 401 -6.76 -54.29 64.24
N ALA A 402 -7.15 -55.40 63.61
CA ALA A 402 -6.54 -56.66 63.19
C ALA A 402 -7.51 -57.34 62.16
N VAL A 403 -6.99 -58.04 61.15
CA VAL A 403 -7.14 -59.50 60.86
C VAL A 403 -8.53 -60.03 60.48
N LEU A 404 -8.62 -60.61 59.28
CA LEU A 404 -9.08 -61.99 58.95
C LEU A 404 -8.74 -62.25 57.45
N THR A 405 -7.56 -62.78 57.11
CA THR A 405 -7.23 -64.21 56.83
C THR A 405 -8.10 -64.93 55.79
N SER A 406 -7.54 -65.17 54.60
CA SER A 406 -7.35 -66.47 53.91
C SER A 406 -7.22 -66.22 52.39
N GLY A 407 -6.21 -66.65 51.65
CA GLY A 407 -5.04 -67.47 51.91
C GLY A 407 -4.24 -67.66 50.62
N LEU A 408 -3.02 -68.17 50.80
CA LEU A 408 -2.08 -68.75 49.83
C LEU A 408 -1.29 -67.80 48.90
N GLY A 409 0.00 -67.66 49.24
CA GLY A 409 1.05 -67.69 48.20
C GLY A 409 2.11 -66.59 48.25
N THR A 410 2.83 -66.42 49.35
CA THR A 410 4.20 -65.88 49.27
C THR A 410 5.11 -66.96 48.67
N VAL A 411 5.80 -66.70 47.57
CA VAL A 411 7.18 -67.16 47.28
C VAL A 411 7.67 -66.50 45.96
N LEU A 412 8.87 -65.88 46.02
CA LEU A 412 9.76 -65.40 44.95
C LEU A 412 9.46 -64.07 44.25
N GLY A 413 10.29 -63.05 44.49
CA GLY A 413 10.30 -61.86 43.65
C GLY A 413 11.13 -60.63 44.07
N ALA A 414 12.17 -60.75 44.89
CA ALA A 414 13.09 -59.62 45.16
C ALA A 414 13.88 -59.13 43.92
N GLY A 415 13.60 -59.67 42.73
CA GLY A 415 14.17 -59.23 41.44
C GLY A 415 13.19 -58.54 40.48
N VAL A 416 11.90 -58.39 40.82
CA VAL A 416 10.88 -57.82 39.90
C VAL A 416 10.35 -56.45 40.35
N GLY A 417 10.62 -56.04 41.59
CA GLY A 417 10.16 -54.76 42.14
C GLY A 417 10.74 -53.51 41.45
N ALA A 418 11.95 -53.59 40.89
CA ALA A 418 12.55 -52.47 40.16
C ALA A 418 11.97 -52.30 38.75
N ALA A 419 11.68 -53.40 38.04
CA ALA A 419 11.07 -53.37 36.71
C ALA A 419 9.56 -53.01 36.77
N ALA A 420 8.83 -53.57 37.73
CA ALA A 420 7.43 -53.22 37.99
C ALA A 420 7.28 -51.79 38.55
N GLY A 421 8.20 -51.34 39.40
CA GLY A 421 8.25 -49.96 39.89
C GLY A 421 8.60 -48.94 38.79
N GLY A 422 9.48 -49.31 37.85
CA GLY A 422 9.79 -48.54 36.66
C GLY A 422 8.60 -48.39 35.72
N MET A 423 7.87 -49.49 35.45
CA MET A 423 6.63 -49.46 34.67
C MET A 423 5.54 -48.63 35.35
N LEU A 424 5.34 -48.77 36.67
CA LEU A 424 4.36 -47.97 37.40
C LEU A 424 4.69 -46.47 37.41
N ARG A 425 5.97 -46.11 37.57
CA ARG A 425 6.43 -44.72 37.46
C ARG A 425 6.27 -44.17 36.04
N HIS A 426 6.52 -45.00 35.02
CA HIS A 426 6.34 -44.59 33.63
C HIS A 426 4.88 -44.31 33.30
N VAL A 427 3.98 -45.21 33.70
CA VAL A 427 2.52 -45.06 33.53
C VAL A 427 1.99 -43.85 34.32
N GLN A 428 2.45 -43.62 35.55
CA GLN A 428 2.09 -42.43 36.32
C GLN A 428 2.57 -41.13 35.66
N ALA A 429 3.81 -41.10 35.16
CA ALA A 429 4.35 -39.94 34.46
C ALA A 429 3.62 -39.65 33.14
N GLU A 430 3.18 -40.69 32.40
CA GLU A 430 2.32 -40.51 31.23
C GLU A 430 0.94 -39.97 31.60
N GLN A 431 0.30 -40.50 32.65
CA GLN A 431 -0.99 -39.98 33.11
C GLN A 431 -0.90 -38.53 33.59
N GLN A 432 0.19 -38.16 34.28
CA GLN A 432 0.46 -36.77 34.67
C GLN A 432 0.66 -35.87 33.47
N LEU A 433 1.40 -36.32 32.44
CA LEU A 433 1.58 -35.57 31.20
C LEU A 433 0.25 -35.37 30.47
N VAL A 434 -0.62 -36.38 30.39
CA VAL A 434 -1.95 -36.28 29.76
C VAL A 434 -2.81 -35.25 30.49
N ARG A 435 -2.85 -35.29 31.83
CA ARG A 435 -3.60 -34.32 32.65
C ARG A 435 -3.04 -32.91 32.52
N ALA A 436 -1.72 -32.75 32.55
CA ALA A 436 -1.05 -31.46 32.39
C ALA A 436 -1.29 -30.87 30.98
N THR A 437 -1.29 -31.71 29.94
CA THR A 437 -1.58 -31.30 28.57
C THR A 437 -3.03 -30.84 28.42
N ALA A 438 -3.99 -31.58 28.98
CA ALA A 438 -5.39 -31.20 28.97
C ALA A 438 -5.63 -29.86 29.70
N TYR A 439 -4.98 -29.67 30.86
CA TYR A 439 -4.99 -28.40 31.58
C TYR A 439 -4.37 -27.26 30.73
N GLY A 440 -3.23 -27.51 30.09
CA GLY A 440 -2.55 -26.54 29.24
C GLY A 440 -3.40 -26.12 28.04
N GLN A 441 -4.05 -27.06 27.37
CA GLN A 441 -4.95 -26.78 26.25
C GLN A 441 -6.20 -25.98 26.67
N ASP A 442 -6.74 -26.23 27.86
CA ASP A 442 -7.83 -25.42 28.42
C ASP A 442 -7.36 -23.98 28.77
N ALA A 443 -6.17 -23.86 29.36
CA ALA A 443 -5.57 -22.57 29.68
C ALA A 443 -5.30 -21.73 28.44
N VAL A 444 -4.76 -22.32 27.36
CA VAL A 444 -4.57 -21.68 26.05
C VAL A 444 -5.90 -21.14 25.52
N ARG A 445 -6.95 -21.98 25.45
CA ARG A 445 -8.27 -21.58 24.95
C ARG A 445 -8.85 -20.40 25.72
N LYS A 446 -8.83 -20.47 27.06
CA LYS A 446 -9.33 -19.39 27.92
C LYS A 446 -8.55 -18.09 27.74
N ARG A 447 -7.23 -18.19 27.62
CA ARG A 447 -6.35 -17.02 27.47
C ARG A 447 -6.53 -16.35 26.12
N VAL A 448 -6.53 -17.13 25.04
CA VAL A 448 -6.74 -16.59 23.68
C VAL A 448 -8.14 -16.01 23.54
N ALA A 449 -9.18 -16.67 24.07
CA ALA A 449 -10.55 -16.13 24.04
C ALA A 449 -10.65 -14.76 24.73
N GLY A 450 -9.93 -14.55 25.85
CA GLY A 450 -9.82 -13.25 26.50
C GLY A 450 -9.15 -12.19 25.60
N LEU A 451 -8.07 -12.56 24.91
CA LEU A 451 -7.38 -11.67 23.97
C LEU A 451 -8.25 -11.32 22.75
N THR A 452 -9.03 -12.26 22.23
CA THR A 452 -9.96 -12.04 21.11
C THR A 452 -11.03 -11.00 21.44
N GLN A 453 -11.38 -10.83 22.72
CA GLN A 453 -12.29 -9.76 23.14
C GLN A 453 -11.55 -8.46 23.45
N LEU A 454 -10.40 -8.52 24.12
CA LEU A 454 -9.67 -7.36 24.61
C LEU A 454 -8.98 -6.56 23.50
N VAL A 455 -8.27 -7.22 22.58
CA VAL A 455 -7.41 -6.55 21.60
C VAL A 455 -8.23 -5.83 20.52
N PRO A 456 -9.23 -6.45 19.86
CA PRO A 456 -10.11 -5.72 18.94
C PRO A 456 -10.87 -4.58 19.64
N GLY A 457 -11.28 -4.79 20.90
CA GLY A 457 -11.89 -3.73 21.72
C GLY A 457 -10.97 -2.54 21.97
N ALA A 458 -9.66 -2.78 22.16
CA ALA A 458 -8.67 -1.72 22.28
C ALA A 458 -8.46 -0.97 20.96
N VAL A 459 -8.34 -1.67 19.83
CA VAL A 459 -8.22 -1.06 18.50
C VAL A 459 -9.39 -0.10 18.23
N ARG A 460 -10.63 -0.54 18.48
CA ARG A 460 -11.83 0.32 18.34
C ARG A 460 -11.80 1.56 19.23
N ARG A 461 -11.29 1.43 20.46
CA ARG A 461 -11.19 2.56 21.39
C ARG A 461 -10.19 3.61 20.90
N GLU A 462 -9.00 3.18 20.46
CA GLU A 462 -7.97 4.09 19.96
C GLU A 462 -8.40 4.78 18.68
N VAL A 463 -8.88 4.03 17.68
CA VAL A 463 -9.39 4.61 16.43
C VAL A 463 -10.61 5.49 16.68
N GLY A 464 -11.50 5.09 17.60
CA GLY A 464 -12.66 5.90 18.00
C GLY A 464 -12.29 7.19 18.74
N ALA A 465 -11.17 7.21 19.47
CA ALA A 465 -10.64 8.43 20.08
C ALA A 465 -10.10 9.38 19.01
N LEU A 466 -9.29 8.88 18.07
CA LEU A 466 -8.80 9.67 16.94
C LEU A 466 -9.97 10.25 16.13
N ARG A 467 -10.97 9.42 15.80
CA ARG A 467 -12.15 9.85 15.04
C ARG A 467 -12.83 11.05 15.68
N ARG A 468 -13.04 11.04 17.00
CA ARG A 468 -13.65 12.17 17.72
C ARG A 468 -12.80 13.43 17.62
N THR A 469 -11.49 13.32 17.78
CA THR A 469 -10.57 14.46 17.66
C THR A 469 -10.58 15.04 16.25
N VAL A 470 -10.51 14.18 15.23
CA VAL A 470 -10.60 14.56 13.82
C VAL A 470 -11.92 15.25 13.52
N GLU A 471 -13.05 14.67 13.93
CA GLU A 471 -14.37 15.27 13.71
C GLU A 471 -14.46 16.66 14.37
N GLN A 472 -13.90 16.85 15.57
CA GLN A 472 -13.82 18.16 16.22
C GLN A 472 -12.97 19.16 15.43
N THR A 473 -11.82 18.74 14.89
CA THR A 473 -10.96 19.57 14.04
C THR A 473 -11.68 19.97 12.75
N LEU A 474 -12.36 19.04 12.09
CA LEU A 474 -13.14 19.30 10.88
C LEU A 474 -14.33 20.24 11.15
N ASP A 475 -15.03 20.06 12.27
CA ASP A 475 -16.12 20.95 12.67
C ASP A 475 -15.60 22.36 12.99
N ARG A 476 -14.39 22.48 13.55
CA ARG A 476 -13.72 23.77 13.74
C ARG A 476 -13.37 24.42 12.40
N ALA A 477 -12.76 23.66 11.48
CA ALA A 477 -12.45 24.11 10.13
C ALA A 477 -13.68 24.62 9.39
N GLY A 478 -14.81 23.90 9.51
CA GLY A 478 -16.10 24.31 8.96
C GLY A 478 -16.59 25.65 9.53
N ARG A 479 -16.52 25.84 10.86
CA ARG A 479 -16.90 27.11 11.50
C ARG A 479 -16.01 28.29 11.06
N GLU A 480 -14.72 28.06 10.91
CA GLU A 480 -13.80 29.09 10.43
C GLU A 480 -14.04 29.43 8.96
N LEU A 481 -14.33 28.43 8.13
CA LEU A 481 -14.71 28.62 6.74
C LEU A 481 -16.03 29.41 6.62
N ASP A 482 -17.02 29.11 7.46
CA ASP A 482 -18.29 29.85 7.51
C ASP A 482 -18.10 31.31 7.98
N ALA A 483 -17.16 31.56 8.89
CA ALA A 483 -16.82 32.91 9.35
C ALA A 483 -16.10 33.73 8.28
N LEU A 484 -15.21 33.11 7.50
CA LEU A 484 -14.44 33.76 6.43
C LEU A 484 -15.26 33.93 5.14
N CYS A 485 -16.17 33.00 4.86
CA CYS A 485 -16.95 32.92 3.63
C CYS A 485 -18.40 32.50 3.95
N PRO A 486 -19.25 33.43 4.44
CA PRO A 486 -20.62 33.11 4.82
C PRO A 486 -21.40 32.50 3.64
N PRO A 487 -22.24 31.47 3.89
CA PRO A 487 -23.08 30.91 2.84
C PRO A 487 -24.01 31.99 2.29
N GLN A 488 -23.98 32.20 0.97
CA GLN A 488 -24.94 33.09 0.30
C GLN A 488 -26.34 32.51 0.46
N GLU A 489 -27.21 33.20 1.19
CA GLU A 489 -28.65 33.01 1.04
C GLU A 489 -29.02 33.36 -0.40
N ARG A 490 -29.76 32.48 -1.06
CA ARG A 490 -30.23 32.70 -2.43
C ARG A 490 -31.15 33.92 -2.45
N GLY A 491 -30.62 35.09 -2.81
CA GLY A 491 -31.42 36.28 -2.99
C GLY A 491 -30.57 37.52 -3.23
N GLU A 492 -30.41 37.87 -4.50
CA GLU A 492 -30.59 39.21 -5.08
C GLU A 492 -29.73 39.35 -6.34
N ASP A 493 -30.38 39.17 -7.49
CA ASP A 493 -29.87 39.60 -8.79
C ASP A 493 -29.70 41.12 -8.78
N MET A 494 -28.47 41.59 -8.96
CA MET A 494 -28.13 42.99 -9.24
C MET A 494 -27.56 43.09 -10.66
N PRO A 495 -28.00 44.07 -11.48
CA PRO A 495 -27.79 44.04 -12.93
C PRO A 495 -26.37 44.49 -13.32
N GLU A 496 -25.82 43.84 -14.35
CA GLU A 496 -24.52 44.17 -14.93
C GLU A 496 -24.54 45.54 -15.62
N ALA A 497 -23.74 46.48 -15.11
CA ALA A 497 -23.36 47.67 -15.85
C ALA A 497 -22.19 47.32 -16.78
N GLY A 498 -22.42 47.46 -18.09
CA GLY A 498 -21.43 47.17 -19.12
C GLY A 498 -20.22 48.09 -19.06
N HIS A 499 -19.06 47.56 -19.43
CA HIS A 499 -17.94 48.30 -19.98
C HIS A 499 -17.24 47.43 -21.04
N THR A 500 -17.06 48.04 -22.21
CA THR A 500 -16.45 47.51 -23.43
C THR A 500 -14.93 47.53 -23.36
N ALA A 501 -14.29 46.36 -23.45
CA ALA A 501 -12.94 46.17 -23.97
C ALA A 501 -12.77 44.71 -24.47
N GLY A 502 -12.35 44.57 -25.74
CA GLY A 502 -12.18 43.38 -26.59
C GLY A 502 -12.36 41.94 -26.03
N PRO A 503 -13.49 41.26 -26.34
CA PRO A 503 -13.71 39.82 -26.12
C PRO A 503 -13.48 38.94 -27.37
N GLY A 504 -13.17 39.52 -28.54
CA GLY A 504 -13.21 38.77 -29.81
C GLY A 504 -12.17 37.66 -29.93
N VAL A 505 -10.93 37.93 -29.51
CA VAL A 505 -9.78 37.04 -29.76
C VAL A 505 -9.78 35.82 -28.84
N THR A 506 -10.13 35.97 -27.56
CA THR A 506 -10.16 34.85 -26.59
C THR A 506 -11.37 33.92 -26.79
N VAL A 507 -12.51 34.46 -27.24
CA VAL A 507 -13.70 33.64 -27.56
C VAL A 507 -13.46 32.81 -28.82
N GLU A 508 -12.83 33.40 -29.84
CA GLU A 508 -12.45 32.69 -31.08
C GLU A 508 -11.41 31.60 -30.81
N ALA A 509 -10.35 31.92 -30.04
CA ALA A 509 -9.34 30.97 -29.56
C ALA A 509 -9.94 29.77 -28.82
N THR A 510 -10.88 30.02 -27.90
CA THR A 510 -11.54 28.97 -27.11
C THR A 510 -12.44 28.08 -27.99
N ALA A 511 -13.24 28.68 -28.87
CA ALA A 511 -14.12 27.95 -29.78
C ALA A 511 -13.33 27.06 -30.76
N GLU A 512 -12.18 27.54 -31.21
CA GLU A 512 -11.26 26.80 -32.06
C GLU A 512 -10.58 25.64 -31.31
N LEU A 513 -10.13 25.86 -30.08
CA LEU A 513 -9.59 24.80 -29.22
C LEU A 513 -10.61 23.68 -28.99
N ASP A 514 -11.88 24.04 -28.71
CA ASP A 514 -12.97 23.08 -28.53
C ASP A 514 -13.28 22.30 -29.82
N ALA A 515 -13.16 22.94 -31.00
CA ALA A 515 -13.33 22.27 -32.28
C ALA A 515 -12.21 21.24 -32.52
N LEU A 516 -10.96 21.58 -32.19
CA LEU A 516 -9.81 20.67 -32.29
C LEU A 516 -9.93 19.48 -31.32
N ARG A 517 -10.37 19.71 -30.08
CA ARG A 517 -10.66 18.64 -29.09
C ARG A 517 -11.76 17.70 -29.56
N ARG A 518 -12.87 18.24 -30.10
CA ARG A 518 -13.95 17.42 -30.69
C ARG A 518 -13.46 16.58 -31.86
N ARG A 519 -12.59 17.14 -32.70
CA ARG A 519 -11.99 16.43 -33.84
C ARG A 519 -11.10 15.28 -33.36
N LEU A 520 -10.25 15.51 -32.34
CA LEU A 520 -9.44 14.44 -31.73
C LEU A 520 -10.32 13.30 -31.21
N ALA A 521 -11.39 13.62 -30.48
CA ALA A 521 -12.31 12.65 -29.90
C ALA A 521 -13.11 11.85 -30.96
N ALA A 522 -13.24 12.36 -32.18
CA ALA A 522 -13.95 11.69 -33.27
C ALA A 522 -13.09 10.65 -34.01
N ILE A 523 -11.76 10.73 -33.89
CA ILE A 523 -10.83 9.80 -34.53
C ILE A 523 -10.90 8.46 -33.79
N ARG A 524 -11.24 7.39 -34.54
CA ARG A 524 -11.21 6.02 -34.02
C ARG A 524 -9.84 5.40 -34.32
N ILE A 525 -9.09 5.09 -33.26
CA ILE A 525 -7.78 4.42 -33.32
C ILE A 525 -7.95 2.91 -33.34
#